data_AF-A0A3N5EUK0-F1
#
_entry.id   AF-A0A3N5EUK0-F1
#
_cell.length_a   1.000
_cell.length_b   1.000
_cell.length_c   1.000
_cell.angle_alpha   90.00
_cell.angle_beta   90.00
_cell.angle_gamma   90.00
#
_symmetry.space_group_name_H-M   'P 1'
#
loop_
_entity.id
_entity.type
_entity.pdbx_description
1 polymer ?
#
loop_
_entity_poly.entity_id
_entity_poly.type
_entity_poly.pdbx_seq_one_letter_code
_entity_poly.pdbx_strand_id
1 'polypeptide(L)'
;MKLTLREKSECFRGFLLLIAQDRIISPEEKELLRHIGKALDFEKRFCEEAMDDLLENAHIPRNPPIFSRQEYAEAFLCDCIRIAGVDQRIHPDELAWLTRIAQANGLTASWVEETVKKLAQEKSDADSARMKIEAYI
;
A
#
# COMPACT_ATOMS: atom_id res chain seq x y z
N MET A 1 10.11 -9.70 -14.74
CA MET A 1 9.39 -8.65 -15.50
C MET A 1 9.16 -7.49 -14.55
N LYS A 2 9.19 -6.26 -15.06
CA LYS A 2 9.05 -5.04 -14.25
C LYS A 2 7.62 -4.48 -14.34
N LEU A 3 7.20 -3.77 -13.30
CA LEU A 3 5.94 -3.02 -13.25
C LEU A 3 5.90 -1.98 -14.37
N THR A 4 4.74 -1.85 -15.00
CA THR A 4 4.47 -0.75 -15.93
C THR A 4 4.31 0.57 -15.18
N LEU A 5 4.45 1.71 -15.88
CA LEU A 5 4.17 3.03 -15.29
C LEU A 5 2.77 3.10 -14.67
N ARG A 6 1.78 2.51 -15.36
CA ARG A 6 0.40 2.41 -14.85
C ARG A 6 0.35 1.66 -13.53
N GLU A 7 0.99 0.49 -13.44
CA GLU A 7 0.98 -0.30 -12.21
C GLU A 7 1.75 0.37 -11.07
N LYS A 8 2.83 1.10 -11.35
CA LYS A 8 3.50 1.95 -10.36
C LYS A 8 2.57 3.04 -9.83
N SER A 9 1.79 3.69 -10.71
CA SER A 9 0.78 4.66 -10.30
C SER A 9 -0.33 4.03 -9.46
N GLU A 10 -0.77 2.81 -9.81
CA GLU A 10 -1.74 2.04 -9.01
C GLU A 10 -1.19 1.69 -7.63
N CYS A 11 0.09 1.29 -7.51
CA CYS A 11 0.75 1.08 -6.23
C CYS A 11 0.71 2.34 -5.37
N PHE A 12 1.21 3.46 -5.90
CA PHE A 12 1.28 4.70 -5.15
C PHE A 12 -0.12 5.18 -4.71
N ARG A 13 -1.10 5.10 -5.60
CA ARG A 13 -2.50 5.39 -5.31
C ARG A 13 -3.08 4.48 -4.22
N GLY A 14 -2.78 3.19 -4.28
CA GLY A 14 -3.24 2.23 -3.28
C GLY A 14 -2.67 2.51 -1.89
N PHE A 15 -1.39 2.89 -1.79
CA PHE A 15 -0.77 3.31 -0.54
C PHE A 15 -1.35 4.60 0.00
N LEU A 16 -1.57 5.61 -0.86
CA LEU A 16 -2.28 6.84 -0.51
C LEU A 16 -3.67 6.51 0.07
N LEU A 17 -4.47 5.71 -0.63
CA LEU A 17 -5.82 5.35 -0.17
C LEU A 17 -5.83 4.57 1.14
N LEU A 18 -4.80 3.75 1.40
CA LEU A 18 -4.67 3.02 2.66
C LEU A 18 -4.52 3.99 3.84
N ILE A 19 -3.52 4.88 3.78
CA ILE A 19 -3.23 5.83 4.87
C ILE A 19 -4.28 6.94 4.99
N ALA A 20 -5.14 7.11 3.99
CA ALA A 20 -6.22 8.10 4.03
C ALA A 20 -7.49 7.59 4.73
N GLN A 21 -7.54 6.32 5.18
CA GLN A 21 -8.77 5.74 5.71
C GLN A 21 -9.21 6.35 7.03
N ASP A 22 -8.28 6.70 7.90
CA ASP A 22 -8.54 7.39 9.17
C ASP A 22 -8.75 8.91 9.00
N ARG A 23 -8.57 9.42 7.77
CA ARG A 23 -8.64 10.83 7.37
C ARG A 23 -7.60 11.74 8.04
N ILE A 24 -6.55 11.19 8.63
CA ILE A 24 -5.48 11.96 9.28
C ILE A 24 -4.13 11.40 8.83
N ILE A 25 -3.47 12.12 7.92
CA ILE A 25 -2.13 11.72 7.47
C ILE A 25 -1.09 12.25 8.47
N SER A 26 -0.50 11.35 9.24
CA SER A 26 0.57 11.66 10.19
C SER A 26 1.91 12.00 9.50
N PRO A 27 2.83 12.72 10.18
CA PRO A 27 4.17 12.98 9.65
C PRO A 27 4.94 11.70 9.26
N GLU A 28 4.76 10.62 10.03
CA GLU A 28 5.38 9.30 9.81
C GLU A 28 4.86 8.68 8.51
N GLU A 29 3.56 8.75 8.24
CA GLU A 29 2.96 8.28 6.99
C GLU A 29 3.37 9.13 5.80
N LYS A 30 3.50 10.46 5.96
CA LYS A 30 4.04 11.32 4.89
C LYS A 30 5.47 10.90 4.53
N GLU A 31 6.31 10.62 5.52
CA GLU A 31 7.69 10.19 5.25
C GLU A 31 7.75 8.81 4.60
N LEU A 32 6.91 7.88 5.04
CA LEU A 32 6.74 6.57 4.42
C LEU A 32 6.32 6.71 2.94
N LEU A 33 5.32 7.55 2.65
CA LEU A 33 4.88 7.78 1.26
C LEU A 33 5.95 8.44 0.40
N ARG A 34 6.75 9.37 0.94
CA ARG A 34 7.91 9.91 0.22
C ARG A 34 8.91 8.80 -0.11
N HIS A 35 9.18 7.90 0.82
CA HIS A 35 10.08 6.78 0.61
C HIS A 35 9.57 5.87 -0.51
N ILE A 36 8.28 5.49 -0.45
CA ILE A 36 7.62 4.66 -1.45
C ILE A 36 7.59 5.35 -2.82
N GLY A 37 7.23 6.63 -2.87
CA GLY A 37 7.19 7.42 -4.10
C GLY A 37 8.55 7.48 -4.78
N LYS A 38 9.61 7.70 -3.99
CA LYS A 38 10.99 7.64 -4.48
C LYS A 38 11.37 6.24 -4.98
N ALA A 39 10.99 5.18 -4.26
CA ALA A 39 11.25 3.81 -4.69
C ALA A 39 10.55 3.47 -6.02
N LEU A 40 9.36 4.02 -6.25
CA LEU A 40 8.60 3.90 -7.50
C LEU A 40 9.11 4.81 -8.63
N ASP A 41 10.17 5.58 -8.41
CA ASP A 41 10.76 6.53 -9.36
C ASP A 41 9.82 7.72 -9.69
N PHE A 42 8.98 8.13 -8.74
CA PHE A 42 8.16 9.33 -8.85
C PHE A 42 8.91 10.58 -8.37
N GLU A 43 8.61 11.71 -9.00
CA GLU A 43 9.17 12.99 -8.58
C GLU A 43 8.66 13.35 -7.17
N LYS A 44 9.56 13.85 -6.33
CA LYS A 44 9.23 14.27 -4.96
C LYS A 44 8.03 15.23 -4.92
N ARG A 45 8.03 16.23 -5.81
CA ARG A 45 6.98 17.25 -5.88
C ARG A 45 5.62 16.64 -6.19
N PHE A 46 5.56 15.70 -7.14
CA PHE A 46 4.35 14.95 -7.44
C PHE A 46 3.82 14.19 -6.21
N CYS A 47 4.71 13.56 -5.44
CA CYS A 47 4.31 12.84 -4.24
C CYS A 47 3.74 13.77 -3.16
N GLU A 48 4.34 14.96 -2.99
CA GLU A 48 3.87 15.96 -2.03
C GLU A 48 2.50 16.53 -2.43
N GLU A 49 2.34 16.94 -3.69
CA GLU A 49 1.06 17.44 -4.23
C GLU A 49 -0.03 16.36 -4.10
N ALA A 50 0.28 15.10 -4.42
CA ALA A 50 -0.68 14.00 -4.30
C ALA A 50 -1.12 13.72 -2.84
N MET A 51 -0.23 13.90 -1.86
CA MET A 51 -0.55 13.72 -0.44
C MET A 51 -1.41 14.87 0.10
N ASP A 52 -1.08 16.10 -0.26
CA ASP A 52 -1.80 17.29 0.21
C ASP A 52 -3.21 17.37 -0.42
N ASP A 53 -3.34 16.97 -1.69
CA ASP A 53 -4.63 16.89 -2.36
C ASP A 53 -5.46 15.67 -1.91
N LEU A 54 -4.86 14.63 -1.33
CA LEU A 54 -5.52 13.33 -1.10
C LEU A 54 -6.85 13.40 -0.33
N LEU A 55 -6.88 14.22 0.73
CA LEU A 55 -8.04 14.34 1.61
C LEU A 55 -9.13 15.24 1.02
N GLU A 56 -8.76 16.18 0.16
CA GLU A 56 -9.67 17.17 -0.43
C GLU A 56 -10.12 16.80 -1.86
N ASN A 57 -9.36 15.93 -2.53
CA ASN A 57 -9.54 15.60 -3.93
C ASN A 57 -10.56 14.46 -4.11
N ALA A 58 -11.82 14.85 -4.27
CA ALA A 58 -12.93 13.95 -4.60
C ALA A 58 -12.75 13.21 -5.95
N HIS A 59 -11.79 13.60 -6.78
CA HIS A 59 -11.52 12.95 -8.07
C HIS A 59 -10.58 11.75 -7.98
N ILE A 60 -9.94 11.50 -6.81
CA ILE A 60 -9.13 10.29 -6.64
C ILE A 60 -10.08 9.10 -6.54
N PRO A 61 -10.07 8.18 -7.54
CA PRO A 61 -11.00 7.06 -7.53
C PRO A 61 -10.66 6.14 -6.35
N ARG A 62 -11.66 5.79 -5.53
CA ARG A 62 -11.50 4.91 -4.36
C ARG A 62 -11.67 3.41 -4.70
N ASN A 63 -11.50 3.05 -5.97
CA ASN A 63 -11.50 1.66 -6.39
C ASN A 63 -10.15 0.99 -6.04
N PRO A 64 -10.17 -0.29 -5.65
CA PRO A 64 -8.95 -1.02 -5.33
C PRO A 64 -7.99 -1.05 -6.53
N PRO A 65 -6.67 -0.97 -6.32
CA PRO A 65 -5.69 -1.18 -7.38
C PRO A 65 -5.82 -2.60 -7.95
N ILE A 66 -5.75 -2.71 -9.27
CA ILE A 66 -5.79 -3.99 -10.00
C ILE A 66 -4.48 -4.12 -10.78
N PHE A 67 -3.82 -5.27 -10.60
CA PHE A 67 -2.54 -5.58 -11.21
C PHE A 67 -2.70 -6.58 -12.34
N SER A 68 -1.77 -6.55 -13.29
CA SER A 68 -1.77 -7.51 -14.41
C SER A 68 -1.38 -8.93 -13.99
N ARG A 69 -0.69 -9.07 -12.85
CA ARG A 69 -0.18 -10.33 -12.32
C ARG A 69 -0.46 -10.44 -10.83
N GLN A 70 -0.79 -11.66 -10.42
CA GLN A 70 -1.07 -11.98 -9.02
C GLN A 70 0.15 -11.70 -8.11
N GLU A 71 1.37 -11.98 -8.58
CA GLU A 71 2.60 -11.72 -7.81
C GLU A 71 2.80 -10.24 -7.44
N TYR A 72 2.34 -9.32 -8.29
CA TYR A 72 2.39 -7.88 -8.01
C TYR A 72 1.35 -7.50 -6.95
N ALA A 73 0.15 -8.06 -7.05
CA ALA A 73 -0.90 -7.86 -6.07
C ALA A 73 -0.51 -8.40 -4.69
N GLU A 74 0.08 -9.59 -4.63
CA GLU A 74 0.56 -10.21 -3.39
C GLU A 74 1.69 -9.39 -2.74
N ALA A 75 2.66 -8.94 -3.53
CA ALA A 75 3.75 -8.10 -3.04
C ALA A 75 3.21 -6.76 -2.51
N PHE A 76 2.36 -6.10 -3.28
CA PHE A 76 1.70 -4.86 -2.90
C PHE A 76 0.88 -5.02 -1.61
N LEU A 77 0.06 -6.08 -1.49
CA LEU A 77 -0.74 -6.34 -0.30
C LEU A 77 0.11 -6.65 0.93
N CYS A 78 1.23 -7.38 0.78
CA CYS A 78 2.17 -7.59 1.87
C CYS A 78 2.70 -6.25 2.40
N ASP A 79 3.05 -5.34 1.49
CA ASP A 79 3.53 -4.01 1.86
C ASP A 79 2.44 -3.18 2.52
N CYS A 80 1.21 -3.20 2.00
CA CYS A 80 0.08 -2.55 2.66
C CYS A 80 -0.18 -3.09 4.07
N ILE A 81 -0.11 -4.41 4.29
CA ILE A 81 -0.29 -5.00 5.63
C ILE A 81 0.83 -4.56 6.57
N ARG A 82 2.08 -4.45 6.07
CA ARG A 82 3.21 -3.93 6.87
C ARG A 82 2.98 -2.48 7.27
N ILE A 83 2.51 -1.66 6.32
CA ILE A 83 2.21 -0.23 6.52
C ILE A 83 1.08 -0.04 7.53
N ALA A 84 -0.07 -0.69 7.32
CA ALA A 84 -1.21 -0.65 8.26
C ALA A 84 -0.87 -1.24 9.64
N GLY A 85 0.21 -2.04 9.74
CA GLY A 85 0.68 -2.60 10.99
C GLY A 85 1.76 -1.77 11.70
N VAL A 86 2.15 -0.60 11.19
CA VAL A 86 3.22 0.25 11.76
C VAL A 86 2.85 0.74 13.15
N ASP A 87 1.61 1.15 13.36
CA ASP A 87 1.05 1.58 14.65
C ASP A 87 0.70 0.40 15.59
N GLN A 88 1.07 -0.82 15.18
CA GLN A 88 0.79 -2.10 15.84
C GLN A 88 -0.70 -2.50 15.88
N ARG A 89 -1.58 -1.83 15.12
CA ARG A 89 -3.01 -2.13 15.06
C ARG A 89 -3.60 -1.86 13.68
N ILE A 90 -3.86 -2.92 12.92
CA ILE A 90 -4.66 -2.79 11.69
C ILE A 90 -6.11 -2.50 12.08
N HIS A 91 -6.62 -1.35 11.67
CA HIS A 91 -8.01 -0.94 11.91
C HIS A 91 -8.99 -1.75 11.05
N PRO A 92 -10.25 -1.93 11.49
CA PRO A 92 -11.25 -2.68 10.71
C PRO A 92 -11.48 -2.14 9.29
N ASP A 93 -11.41 -0.82 9.11
CA ASP A 93 -11.58 -0.17 7.80
C ASP A 93 -10.40 -0.43 6.84
N GLU A 94 -9.19 -0.52 7.38
CA GLU A 94 -7.99 -0.91 6.63
C GLU A 94 -8.06 -2.39 6.25
N LEU A 95 -8.48 -3.27 7.17
CA LEU A 95 -8.65 -4.68 6.89
C LEU A 95 -9.72 -4.92 5.81
N ALA A 96 -10.84 -4.20 5.88
CA ALA A 96 -11.87 -4.22 4.86
C ALA A 96 -11.34 -3.73 3.50
N TRP A 97 -10.51 -2.68 3.51
CA TRP A 97 -9.84 -2.18 2.31
C TRP A 97 -8.90 -3.22 1.70
N LEU A 98 -7.98 -3.79 2.48
CA LEU A 98 -7.05 -4.85 2.07
C LEU A 98 -7.79 -6.06 1.47
N THR A 99 -8.90 -6.46 2.09
CA THR A 99 -9.74 -7.56 1.61
C THR A 99 -10.36 -7.25 0.24
N ARG A 100 -10.79 -6.01 -0.01
CA ARG A 100 -11.31 -5.58 -1.32
C ARG A 100 -10.24 -5.61 -2.39
N ILE A 101 -9.00 -5.23 -2.06
CA ILE A 101 -7.87 -5.31 -3.00
C ILE A 101 -7.56 -6.77 -3.33
N ALA A 102 -7.51 -7.64 -2.32
CA ALA A 102 -7.32 -9.07 -2.51
C ALA A 102 -8.37 -9.67 -3.46
N GLN A 103 -9.65 -9.41 -3.21
CA GLN A 103 -10.75 -9.88 -4.06
C GLN A 103 -10.66 -9.35 -5.49
N ALA A 104 -10.33 -8.06 -5.67
CA ALA A 104 -10.20 -7.44 -7.00
C ALA A 104 -9.04 -8.02 -7.83
N ASN A 105 -8.07 -8.64 -7.17
CA ASN A 105 -6.92 -9.29 -7.81
C ASN A 105 -6.99 -10.83 -7.79
N GLY A 106 -8.16 -11.40 -7.47
CA GLY A 106 -8.39 -12.85 -7.51
C GLY A 106 -7.84 -13.65 -6.33
N LEU A 107 -7.48 -12.98 -5.23
CA LEU A 107 -7.04 -13.62 -3.98
C LEU A 107 -8.24 -13.94 -3.08
N THR A 108 -8.11 -14.99 -2.27
CA THR A 108 -9.16 -15.39 -1.31
C THR A 108 -9.24 -14.43 -0.13
N ALA A 109 -10.41 -14.32 0.49
CA ALA A 109 -10.56 -13.54 1.73
C ALA A 109 -9.65 -14.07 2.85
N SER A 110 -9.46 -15.40 2.92
CA SER A 110 -8.57 -16.04 3.88
C SER A 110 -7.10 -15.65 3.71
N TRP A 111 -6.68 -15.28 2.49
CA TRP A 111 -5.31 -14.89 2.21
C TRP A 111 -4.86 -13.68 3.04
N VAL A 112 -5.75 -12.68 3.21
CA VAL A 112 -5.43 -11.47 3.98
C VAL A 112 -5.23 -11.82 5.46
N GLU A 113 -6.15 -12.58 6.05
CA GLU A 113 -6.05 -12.98 7.46
C GLU A 113 -4.81 -13.83 7.75
N GLU A 114 -4.51 -14.79 6.87
CA GLU A 114 -3.32 -15.65 6.96
C GLU A 114 -2.04 -14.81 6.83
N THR A 115 -2.01 -13.87 5.90
CA THR A 115 -0.85 -13.01 5.66
C THR A 115 -0.62 -12.03 6.82
N VAL A 116 -1.69 -11.45 7.39
CA VAL A 116 -1.60 -10.62 8.60
C VAL A 116 -1.01 -11.41 9.76
N LYS A 117 -1.50 -12.63 10.02
CA LYS A 117 -0.97 -13.51 11.08
C LYS A 117 0.50 -13.84 10.86
N LYS A 118 0.88 -14.17 9.62
CA LYS A 118 2.25 -14.47 9.25
C LYS A 118 3.18 -13.27 9.47
N LEU A 119 2.82 -12.10 8.96
CA LEU A 119 3.63 -10.89 9.08
C LEU A 119 3.73 -10.38 10.52
N ALA A 120 2.71 -10.60 11.35
CA ALA A 120 2.77 -10.31 12.78
C ALA A 120 3.80 -11.19 13.51
N GLN A 121 4.00 -12.43 13.06
CA GLN A 121 4.99 -13.36 13.61
C GLN A 121 6.42 -13.08 13.10
N GLU A 122 6.56 -12.51 11.89
CA GLU A 122 7.86 -12.18 11.27
C GLU A 122 8.51 -10.89 11.82
N LYS A 123 7.83 -10.11 12.66
CA LYS A 123 8.31 -8.82 13.23
C LYS A 123 9.58 -8.90 14.11
N SER A 124 10.29 -10.03 14.14
CA SER A 124 11.50 -10.22 14.95
C SER A 124 12.83 -9.98 14.22
N ASP A 125 12.83 -9.75 12.90
CA ASP A 125 14.07 -9.52 12.14
C ASP A 125 14.14 -8.14 11.47
N ALA A 126 15.27 -7.47 11.72
CA ALA A 126 15.54 -6.05 11.54
C ALA A 126 15.82 -5.64 10.08
N ASP A 127 14.85 -5.79 9.17
CA ASP A 127 14.99 -5.31 7.77
C ASP A 127 13.73 -4.57 7.26
N SER A 128 13.13 -3.75 8.13
CA SER A 128 11.85 -3.06 7.91
C SER A 128 11.85 -1.93 6.86
N ALA A 129 12.96 -1.68 6.15
CA ALA A 129 13.01 -0.57 5.21
C ALA A 129 12.53 -0.93 3.79
N ARG A 130 12.64 -2.20 3.38
CA ARG A 130 12.46 -2.58 1.97
C ARG A 130 11.08 -3.17 1.68
N MET A 131 10.35 -2.52 0.78
CA MET A 131 9.05 -2.99 0.31
C MET A 131 9.21 -4.15 -0.67
N LYS A 132 8.37 -5.18 -0.57
CA LYS A 132 8.41 -6.35 -1.47
C LYS A 132 8.14 -5.95 -2.91
N ILE A 133 7.30 -4.95 -3.15
CA ILE A 133 6.96 -4.45 -4.47
C ILE A 133 8.19 -3.88 -5.21
N GLU A 134 9.24 -3.46 -4.48
CA GLU A 134 10.49 -2.98 -5.06
C GLU A 134 11.26 -4.04 -5.84
N ALA A 135 11.01 -5.33 -5.58
CA ALA A 135 11.60 -6.42 -6.36
C ALA A 135 11.15 -6.40 -7.83
N TYR A 136 10.09 -5.65 -8.15
CA TYR A 136 9.47 -5.58 -9.48
C TYR A 136 9.62 -4.21 -10.15
N ILE A 137 10.37 -3.28 -9.57
CA ILE A 137 10.63 -1.93 -10.11
C ILE A 137 11.86 -1.96 -11.04
#